data_AF-A0A6C0H4T7-F1
#
_entry.id   AF-A0A6C0H4T7-F1
#
_cell.length_a   1.000
_cell.length_b   1.000
_cell.length_c   1.000
_cell.angle_alpha   90.00
_cell.angle_beta   90.00
_cell.angle_gamma   90.00
#
_symmetry.space_group_name_H-M   'P 1'
#
loop_
_entity.id
_entity.type
_entity.pdbx_description
1 polymer ?
#
loop_
_entity_poly.entity_id
_entity_poly.type
_entity_poly.pdbx_seq_one_letter_code
_entity_poly.pdbx_strand_id
1 'polypeptide(L)'
;MIWLIMVWIWKIINEYLNKNKKKIMIEEKEKEKEKEKEKKKTWYEKYDEKYDRLEKRKLTDEYKNKLINSILIEKTPNHGNVIIKYDNTRESFMYYCDYTPSYSVMENVVKKYVCMFDCKELYVDIRTDIVEKKDDEKRIRMNKISEVKIEVDDNNYTKMEIDIKCPKTNDVRQNRPQSINEKRINVKNNSIRLTHLGKLINFMVLKKNKIERIKKYSEWKNGIR
;
A
#
# COMPACT_ATOMS: atom_id res chain seq x y z
N MET A 1 -28.73 -50.88 -43.62
CA MET A 1 -27.36 -50.84 -43.04
C MET A 1 -26.62 -49.53 -43.31
N ILE A 2 -26.59 -49.00 -44.54
CA ILE A 2 -25.86 -47.76 -44.90
C ILE A 2 -26.30 -46.51 -44.10
N TRP A 3 -27.61 -46.34 -43.89
CA TRP A 3 -28.14 -45.18 -43.14
C TRP A 3 -27.69 -45.16 -41.67
N LEU A 4 -27.59 -46.32 -41.03
CA LEU A 4 -27.10 -46.44 -39.65
C LEU A 4 -25.61 -46.06 -39.54
N ILE A 5 -24.81 -46.42 -40.56
CA ILE A 5 -23.40 -46.06 -40.63
C ILE A 5 -23.24 -44.53 -40.81
N MET A 6 -24.06 -43.91 -41.65
CA MET A 6 -24.05 -42.44 -41.85
C MET A 6 -24.41 -41.67 -40.58
N VAL A 7 -25.43 -42.12 -39.84
CA VAL A 7 -25.82 -41.51 -38.55
C VAL A 7 -24.71 -41.66 -37.52
N TRP A 8 -24.03 -42.81 -37.48
CA TRP A 8 -22.93 -43.06 -36.56
C TRP A 8 -21.70 -42.19 -36.88
N ILE A 9 -21.34 -42.07 -38.17
CA ILE A 9 -20.27 -41.17 -38.64
C ILE A 9 -20.58 -39.71 -38.31
N TRP A 10 -21.83 -39.25 -38.57
CA TRP A 10 -22.23 -37.89 -38.24
C TRP A 10 -22.15 -37.59 -36.74
N LYS A 11 -22.53 -38.55 -35.89
CA LYS A 11 -22.41 -38.42 -34.42
C LYS A 11 -20.95 -38.28 -33.99
N ILE A 12 -20.05 -39.10 -34.53
CA ILE A 12 -18.60 -39.04 -34.24
C ILE A 12 -18.03 -37.69 -34.67
N ILE A 13 -18.35 -37.23 -35.88
CA ILE A 13 -17.90 -35.93 -36.40
C ILE A 13 -18.41 -34.79 -35.52
N ASN A 14 -19.69 -34.82 -35.13
CA ASN A 14 -20.29 -33.78 -34.30
C ASN A 14 -19.68 -33.71 -32.89
N GLU A 15 -19.39 -34.86 -32.25
CA GLU A 15 -18.67 -34.90 -30.98
C GLU A 15 -17.26 -34.32 -31.09
N TYR A 16 -16.54 -34.65 -32.17
CA TYR A 16 -15.20 -34.14 -32.42
C TYR A 16 -15.20 -32.61 -32.60
N LEU A 17 -16.14 -32.08 -33.41
CA LEU A 17 -16.32 -30.65 -33.61
C LEU A 17 -16.66 -29.92 -32.29
N ASN A 18 -17.50 -30.51 -31.44
CA ASN A 18 -17.86 -29.93 -30.14
C ASN A 18 -16.69 -29.91 -29.14
N LYS A 19 -15.84 -30.96 -29.12
CA LYS A 19 -14.62 -30.98 -28.30
C LYS A 19 -13.64 -29.90 -28.75
N ASN A 20 -13.43 -29.74 -30.06
CA ASN A 20 -12.55 -28.70 -30.60
C ASN A 20 -13.06 -27.28 -30.32
N LYS A 21 -14.37 -27.03 -30.47
CA LYS A 21 -14.98 -25.74 -30.09
C LYS A 21 -14.76 -25.43 -28.61
N LYS A 22 -14.97 -26.41 -27.71
CA LYS A 22 -14.71 -26.23 -26.27
C LYS A 22 -13.25 -25.92 -25.99
N LYS A 23 -12.31 -26.59 -26.67
CA LYS A 23 -10.88 -26.36 -26.51
C LYS A 23 -10.49 -24.93 -26.91
N ILE A 24 -10.96 -24.46 -28.05
CA ILE A 24 -10.72 -23.09 -28.54
C ILE A 24 -11.25 -22.05 -27.54
N MET A 25 -12.48 -22.22 -27.04
CA MET A 25 -13.06 -21.32 -26.03
C MET A 25 -12.26 -21.27 -24.72
N ILE A 26 -11.65 -22.38 -24.31
CA ILE A 26 -10.82 -22.43 -23.10
C ILE A 26 -9.51 -21.68 -23.36
N GLU A 27 -8.84 -21.93 -24.49
CA GLU A 27 -7.60 -21.26 -24.88
C GLU A 27 -7.78 -19.74 -25.01
N GLU A 28 -8.90 -19.27 -25.57
CA GLU A 28 -9.22 -17.84 -25.66
C GLU A 28 -9.40 -17.21 -24.26
N LYS A 29 -10.14 -17.87 -23.36
CA LYS A 29 -10.31 -17.40 -21.98
C LYS A 29 -9.00 -17.37 -21.20
N GLU A 30 -8.09 -18.31 -21.45
CA GLU A 30 -6.78 -18.32 -20.82
C GLU A 30 -5.91 -17.17 -21.32
N LYS A 31 -5.90 -16.90 -22.63
CA LYS A 31 -5.21 -15.75 -23.23
C LYS A 31 -5.75 -14.42 -22.71
N GLU A 32 -7.06 -14.29 -22.52
CA GLU A 32 -7.67 -13.09 -21.92
C GLU A 32 -7.22 -12.88 -20.47
N LYS A 33 -7.24 -13.96 -19.66
CA LYS A 33 -6.77 -13.90 -18.26
C LYS A 33 -5.29 -13.54 -18.17
N GLU A 34 -4.47 -14.04 -19.08
CA GLU A 34 -3.04 -13.74 -19.12
C GLU A 34 -2.79 -12.26 -19.44
N LYS A 35 -3.47 -11.72 -20.45
CA LYS A 35 -3.45 -10.28 -20.77
C LYS A 35 -3.92 -9.42 -19.60
N GLU A 36 -4.94 -9.86 -18.86
CA GLU A 36 -5.41 -9.14 -17.67
C GLU A 36 -4.37 -9.16 -16.53
N LYS A 37 -3.69 -10.29 -16.31
CA LYS A 37 -2.60 -10.40 -15.34
C LYS A 37 -1.42 -9.50 -15.70
N GLU A 38 -1.03 -9.47 -16.97
CA GLU A 38 0.04 -8.60 -17.45
C GLU A 38 -0.30 -7.13 -17.23
N LYS A 39 -1.50 -6.69 -17.65
CA LYS A 39 -1.99 -5.32 -17.39
C LYS A 39 -1.98 -4.95 -15.90
N LYS A 40 -2.37 -5.89 -15.03
CA LYS A 40 -2.32 -5.69 -13.57
C LYS A 40 -0.88 -5.51 -13.11
N LYS A 41 0.03 -6.39 -13.53
CA LYS A 41 1.46 -6.29 -13.19
C LYS A 41 2.05 -4.94 -13.62
N THR A 42 1.80 -4.53 -14.86
CA THR A 42 2.23 -3.22 -15.38
C THR A 42 1.68 -2.07 -14.55
N TRP A 43 0.44 -2.15 -14.08
CA TRP A 43 -0.12 -1.10 -13.21
C TRP A 43 0.61 -1.02 -11.87
N TYR A 44 0.98 -2.16 -11.28
CA TYR A 44 1.65 -2.17 -9.99
C TYR A 44 3.07 -1.60 -10.04
N GLU A 45 3.77 -1.77 -11.16
CA GLU A 45 5.16 -1.32 -11.35
C GLU A 45 5.23 0.10 -11.96
N LYS A 46 4.09 0.66 -12.39
CA LYS A 46 3.99 1.90 -13.18
C LYS A 46 4.74 3.10 -12.60
N TYR A 47 4.79 3.20 -11.28
CA TYR A 47 5.35 4.37 -10.59
C TYR A 47 6.68 4.09 -9.89
N ASP A 48 7.16 2.85 -9.92
CA ASP A 48 8.38 2.44 -9.20
C ASP A 48 9.60 3.17 -9.74
N GLU A 49 9.85 3.10 -11.06
CA GLU A 49 11.00 3.79 -11.65
C GLU A 49 10.98 5.31 -11.42
N LYS A 50 9.79 5.92 -11.49
CA LYS A 50 9.65 7.38 -11.28
C LYS A 50 9.92 7.73 -9.82
N TYR A 51 9.49 6.88 -8.90
CA TYR A 51 9.72 7.04 -7.47
C TYR A 51 11.20 6.85 -7.12
N ASP A 52 11.87 5.89 -7.72
CA ASP A 52 13.29 5.60 -7.50
C ASP A 52 14.17 6.75 -7.96
N ARG A 53 13.86 7.36 -9.12
CA ARG A 53 14.55 8.54 -9.67
C ARG A 53 14.31 9.83 -8.86
N LEU A 54 13.28 9.88 -8.01
CA LEU A 54 12.93 11.09 -7.28
C LEU A 54 13.89 11.28 -6.09
N GLU A 55 14.43 12.48 -5.92
CA GLU A 55 15.34 12.77 -4.80
C GLU A 55 14.57 13.05 -3.50
N LYS A 56 15.13 12.62 -2.36
CA LYS A 56 14.54 12.89 -1.04
C LYS A 56 14.98 14.27 -0.56
N ARG A 57 14.11 15.27 -0.76
CA ARG A 57 14.29 16.63 -0.22
C ARG A 57 13.57 16.82 1.11
N LYS A 58 14.15 17.62 2.01
CA LYS A 58 13.44 18.09 3.21
C LYS A 58 12.35 19.07 2.81
N LEU A 59 11.13 18.83 3.29
CA LEU A 59 9.96 19.66 3.05
C LEU A 59 9.79 20.63 4.21
N THR A 60 9.60 21.90 3.89
CA THR A 60 9.22 22.91 4.89
C THR A 60 7.78 22.67 5.35
N ASP A 61 7.46 23.05 6.58
CA ASP A 61 6.11 22.85 7.12
C ASP A 61 5.06 23.67 6.35
N GLU A 62 5.43 24.83 5.80
CA GLU A 62 4.60 25.60 4.88
C GLU A 62 4.21 24.79 3.63
N TYR A 63 5.16 24.05 3.07
CA TYR A 63 4.90 23.20 1.91
C TYR A 63 3.97 22.04 2.29
N LYS A 64 4.23 21.39 3.43
CA LYS A 64 3.38 20.31 3.93
C LYS A 64 1.93 20.78 4.17
N ASN A 65 1.75 21.99 4.69
CA ASN A 65 0.42 22.59 4.87
C ASN A 65 -0.30 22.85 3.55
N LYS A 66 0.41 23.18 2.47
CA LYS A 66 -0.18 23.35 1.12
C LYS A 66 -0.69 22.03 0.53
N LEU A 67 -0.13 20.89 0.94
CA LEU A 67 -0.53 19.57 0.44
C LEU A 67 -1.98 19.19 0.78
N ILE A 68 -2.62 19.88 1.73
CA ILE A 68 -4.04 19.64 2.03
C ILE A 68 -4.98 19.92 0.84
N ASN A 69 -4.55 20.83 -0.04
CA ASN A 69 -5.25 21.21 -1.27
C ASN A 69 -4.83 20.35 -2.47
N SER A 70 -3.72 19.62 -2.34
CA SER A 70 -3.20 18.69 -3.33
C SER A 70 -4.01 17.39 -3.28
N ILE A 71 -4.95 17.24 -4.20
CA ILE A 71 -5.83 16.08 -4.29
C ILE A 71 -5.42 15.24 -5.49
N LEU A 72 -5.25 13.94 -5.27
CA LEU A 72 -5.05 12.97 -6.33
C LEU A 72 -6.30 12.10 -6.46
N ILE A 73 -6.77 11.92 -7.69
CA ILE A 73 -7.81 10.95 -8.03
C ILE A 73 -7.17 9.90 -8.94
N GLU A 74 -7.18 8.65 -8.50
CA GLU A 74 -6.61 7.55 -9.29
C GLU A 74 -7.62 6.42 -9.49
N LYS A 75 -7.66 5.90 -10.73
CA LYS A 75 -8.43 4.71 -11.06
C LYS A 75 -7.60 3.46 -10.80
N THR A 76 -8.04 2.66 -9.86
CA THR A 76 -7.39 1.40 -9.49
C THR A 76 -7.98 0.23 -10.28
N PRO A 77 -7.18 -0.81 -10.58
CA PRO A 77 -7.70 -2.03 -11.17
C PRO A 77 -8.64 -2.73 -10.17
N ASN A 78 -9.83 -3.14 -10.63
CA ASN A 78 -10.86 -3.90 -9.91
C ASN A 78 -11.61 -3.17 -8.77
N HIS A 79 -11.00 -2.19 -8.08
CA HIS A 79 -11.59 -1.55 -6.89
C HIS A 79 -12.19 -0.16 -7.14
N GLY A 80 -12.04 0.37 -8.36
CA GLY A 80 -12.63 1.65 -8.76
C GLY A 80 -11.74 2.84 -8.47
N ASN A 81 -12.34 4.00 -8.23
CA ASN A 81 -11.60 5.25 -8.03
C ASN A 81 -11.21 5.41 -6.56
N VAL A 82 -10.02 5.97 -6.33
CA VAL A 82 -9.52 6.36 -5.01
C VAL A 82 -9.18 7.84 -5.06
N ILE A 83 -9.69 8.60 -4.10
CA ILE A 83 -9.31 10.00 -3.89
C ILE A 83 -8.39 10.02 -2.68
N ILE A 84 -7.19 10.56 -2.81
CA ILE A 84 -6.21 10.67 -1.74
C ILE A 84 -5.69 12.10 -1.63
N LYS A 85 -5.41 12.53 -0.40
CA LYS A 85 -4.73 13.80 -0.07
C LYS A 85 -3.91 13.63 1.19
N TYR A 86 -2.93 14.51 1.40
CA TYR A 86 -2.12 14.49 2.61
C TYR A 86 -2.62 15.54 3.62
N ASP A 87 -2.64 15.17 4.90
CA ASP A 87 -2.94 16.09 6.01
C ASP A 87 -1.74 16.18 6.94
N ASN A 88 -1.13 17.36 7.00
CA ASN A 88 0.02 17.62 7.85
C ASN A 88 -0.34 17.55 9.34
N THR A 89 -1.57 17.90 9.72
CA THR A 89 -1.99 17.89 11.14
C THR A 89 -2.06 16.48 11.72
N ARG A 90 -2.34 15.49 10.87
CA ARG A 90 -2.44 14.07 11.24
C ARG A 90 -1.22 13.27 10.82
N GLU A 91 -0.31 13.91 10.09
CA GLU A 91 0.82 13.29 9.40
C GLU A 91 0.40 12.02 8.64
N SER A 92 -0.75 12.06 7.98
CA SER A 92 -1.34 10.89 7.33
C SER A 92 -1.95 11.20 5.97
N PHE A 93 -1.92 10.20 5.09
CA PHE A 93 -2.62 10.25 3.83
C PHE A 93 -4.08 9.86 4.05
N MET A 94 -4.96 10.82 3.83
CA MET A 94 -6.38 10.64 3.95
C MET A 94 -6.98 10.24 2.61
N TYR A 95 -7.76 9.17 2.61
CA TYR A 95 -8.34 8.64 1.37
C TYR A 95 -9.84 8.34 1.47
N TYR A 96 -10.48 8.40 0.30
CA TYR A 96 -11.86 8.01 0.08
C TYR A 96 -11.91 6.93 -1.01
N CYS A 97 -12.69 5.89 -0.77
CA CYS A 97 -12.93 4.80 -1.73
C CYS A 97 -14.31 4.19 -1.50
N ASP A 98 -14.94 3.69 -2.56
CA ASP A 98 -16.22 2.97 -2.42
C ASP A 98 -16.02 1.52 -1.99
N TYR A 99 -14.93 0.91 -2.44
CA TYR A 99 -14.49 -0.43 -2.04
C TYR A 99 -13.11 -0.33 -1.42
N THR A 100 -12.88 -1.06 -0.33
CA THR A 100 -11.60 -1.06 0.38
C THR A 100 -10.50 -1.66 -0.52
N PRO A 101 -9.52 -0.86 -0.98
CA PRO A 101 -8.41 -1.37 -1.78
C PRO A 101 -7.42 -2.15 -0.91
N SER A 102 -6.64 -3.03 -1.52
CA SER A 102 -5.53 -3.69 -0.83
C SER A 102 -4.40 -2.70 -0.51
N TYR A 103 -3.55 -3.04 0.46
CA TYR A 103 -2.42 -2.19 0.84
C TYR A 103 -1.46 -1.93 -0.33
N SER A 104 -1.18 -2.93 -1.17
CA SER A 104 -0.32 -2.78 -2.36
C SER A 104 -0.89 -1.78 -3.37
N VAL A 105 -2.22 -1.74 -3.53
CA VAL A 105 -2.87 -0.74 -4.39
C VAL A 105 -2.70 0.65 -3.80
N MET A 106 -2.90 0.80 -2.48
CA MET A 106 -2.73 2.08 -1.80
C MET A 106 -1.28 2.57 -1.85
N GLU A 107 -0.32 1.67 -1.67
CA GLU A 107 1.10 1.97 -1.78
C GLU A 107 1.43 2.63 -3.12
N ASN A 108 0.92 2.08 -4.22
CA ASN A 108 1.12 2.64 -5.55
C ASN A 108 0.39 3.97 -5.78
N VAL A 109 -0.81 4.12 -5.23
CA VAL A 109 -1.54 5.39 -5.26
C VAL A 109 -0.76 6.47 -4.50
N VAL A 110 -0.16 6.12 -3.37
CA VAL A 110 0.69 7.04 -2.60
C VAL A 110 2.00 7.33 -3.34
N LYS A 111 2.68 6.34 -3.93
CA LYS A 111 3.86 6.57 -4.78
C LYS A 111 3.53 7.54 -5.91
N LYS A 112 2.37 7.39 -6.56
CA LYS A 112 1.89 8.34 -7.56
C LYS A 112 1.73 9.74 -6.99
N TYR A 113 1.08 9.88 -5.83
CA TYR A 113 0.90 11.16 -5.14
C TYR A 113 2.25 11.84 -4.90
N VAL A 114 3.18 11.08 -4.33
CA VAL A 114 4.55 11.52 -4.00
C VAL A 114 5.30 11.94 -5.25
N CYS A 115 5.20 11.18 -6.34
CA CYS A 115 5.81 11.51 -7.63
C CYS A 115 5.14 12.68 -8.36
N MET A 116 3.91 13.05 -8.00
CA MET A 116 3.16 14.14 -8.62
C MET A 116 3.35 15.46 -7.86
N PHE A 117 3.45 15.40 -6.54
CA PHE A 117 3.64 16.55 -5.66
C PHE A 117 5.07 16.64 -5.09
N ASP A 118 5.99 15.80 -5.56
CA ASP A 118 7.42 15.83 -5.22
C ASP A 118 7.64 15.94 -3.69
N CYS A 119 7.03 15.01 -2.97
CA CYS A 119 7.01 14.98 -1.52
C CYS A 119 7.54 13.64 -0.97
N LYS A 120 8.70 13.21 -1.48
CA LYS A 120 9.31 11.90 -1.16
C LYS A 120 9.58 11.69 0.32
N GLU A 121 9.89 12.75 1.06
CA GLU A 121 10.11 12.69 2.50
C GLU A 121 8.91 12.13 3.28
N LEU A 122 7.67 12.32 2.79
CA LEU A 122 6.46 11.83 3.46
C LEU A 122 6.24 10.33 3.26
N TYR A 123 6.95 9.72 2.31
CA TYR A 123 6.89 8.30 2.04
C TYR A 123 8.01 7.58 2.76
N VAL A 124 7.63 6.63 3.59
CA VAL A 124 8.56 5.78 4.32
C VAL A 124 8.58 4.41 3.63
N ASP A 125 9.68 4.10 2.95
CA ASP A 125 9.88 2.74 2.43
C ASP A 125 10.52 1.88 3.52
N ILE A 126 9.77 0.88 3.95
CA ILE A 126 10.17 -0.08 5.00
C ILE A 126 11.48 -0.77 4.61
N ARG A 127 11.75 -1.00 3.32
CA ARG A 127 12.94 -1.72 2.86
C ARG A 127 14.21 -0.87 3.03
N THR A 128 14.16 0.41 2.67
CA THR A 128 15.31 1.32 2.76
C THR A 128 15.55 1.77 4.20
N ASP A 129 14.48 2.02 4.96
CA ASP A 129 14.56 2.45 6.35
C ASP A 129 15.32 1.48 7.26
N ILE A 130 15.18 0.16 7.03
CA ILE A 130 15.86 -0.86 7.83
C ILE A 130 17.37 -0.83 7.55
N VAL A 131 17.78 -0.50 6.33
CA VAL A 131 19.20 -0.39 5.95
C VAL A 131 19.79 0.88 6.56
N GLU A 132 19.13 2.03 6.38
CA GLU A 132 19.57 3.32 6.93
C GLU A 132 19.73 3.26 8.46
N LYS A 133 18.73 2.72 9.18
CA LYS A 133 18.80 2.57 10.65
C LYS A 133 19.94 1.67 11.12
N LYS A 134 20.25 0.59 10.38
CA LYS A 134 21.37 -0.29 10.73
C LYS A 134 22.72 0.39 10.52
N ASP A 135 22.83 1.22 9.50
CA ASP A 135 24.06 1.96 9.21
C ASP A 135 24.27 3.13 10.18
N ASP A 136 23.19 3.80 10.58
CA ASP A 136 23.22 4.84 11.63
C ASP A 136 23.55 4.24 13.01
N GLU A 137 22.96 3.10 13.38
CA GLU A 137 23.31 2.39 14.63
C GLU A 137 24.79 1.98 14.66
N LYS A 138 25.34 1.52 13.53
CA LYS A 138 26.77 1.22 13.41
C LYS A 138 27.63 2.47 13.56
N ARG A 139 27.26 3.58 12.92
CA ARG A 139 27.97 4.86 13.04
C ARG A 139 27.95 5.42 14.46
N ILE A 140 26.80 5.40 15.13
CA ILE A 140 26.67 5.82 16.53
C ILE A 140 27.52 4.92 17.45
N ARG A 141 27.53 3.61 17.19
CA ARG A 141 28.38 2.67 17.94
C ARG A 141 29.87 2.93 17.71
N MET A 142 30.28 3.23 16.49
CA MET A 142 31.67 3.59 16.15
C MET A 142 32.10 4.90 16.83
N ASN A 143 31.24 5.93 16.81
CA ASN A 143 31.54 7.24 17.39
C ASN A 143 31.65 7.19 18.93
N LYS A 144 30.78 6.40 19.58
CA LYS A 144 30.89 6.15 21.03
C LYS A 144 32.17 5.38 21.39
N ILE A 145 32.65 4.49 20.53
CA ILE A 145 33.91 3.76 20.74
C ILE A 145 35.13 4.67 20.53
N SER A 146 35.06 5.68 19.65
CA SER A 146 36.15 6.65 19.45
C SER A 146 36.23 7.71 20.55
N GLU A 147 35.11 8.13 21.14
CA GLU A 147 35.09 9.08 22.27
C GLU A 147 35.63 8.45 23.57
N VAL A 148 35.58 7.13 23.71
CA VAL A 148 36.07 6.39 24.89
C VAL A 148 37.56 6.03 24.80
N LYS A 149 38.24 6.29 23.67
CA LYS A 149 39.65 5.89 23.45
C LYS A 149 40.69 7.01 23.67
N ILE A 150 40.38 8.04 24.45
CA ILE A 150 41.37 9.02 24.91
C ILE A 150 41.31 9.08 26.43
N GLU A 151 41.96 8.10 27.06
CA GLU A 151 42.59 8.15 28.38
C GLU A 151 43.33 6.80 28.50
N VAL A 152 44.52 6.76 27.90
CA VAL A 152 45.49 5.69 28.15
C VAL A 152 46.24 6.13 29.40
N ASP A 153 45.81 5.60 30.54
CA ASP A 153 46.64 5.56 31.74
C ASP A 153 47.16 4.13 31.87
N ASP A 154 48.47 3.99 31.76
CA ASP A 154 49.18 2.73 31.91
C ASP A 154 49.01 2.25 33.35
N ASN A 155 48.23 1.19 33.56
CA ASN A 155 48.56 0.03 34.40
C ASN A 155 47.31 -0.76 34.84
N ASN A 156 47.51 -2.07 34.90
CA ASN A 156 46.69 -3.12 35.51
C ASN A 156 45.46 -3.66 34.76
N TYR A 157 45.65 -4.92 34.38
CA TYR A 157 44.68 -5.95 34.05
C TYR A 157 43.70 -6.20 35.19
N THR A 158 42.39 -6.10 34.93
CA THR A 158 41.40 -7.03 35.49
C THR A 158 40.13 -7.07 34.64
N LYS A 159 39.73 -8.29 34.28
CA LYS A 159 38.50 -8.67 33.59
C LYS A 159 37.27 -8.16 34.35
N MET A 160 36.59 -7.12 33.87
CA MET A 160 35.31 -6.69 34.44
C MET A 160 34.14 -7.45 33.82
N GLU A 161 33.43 -8.18 34.68
CA GLU A 161 32.08 -8.71 34.45
C GLU A 161 31.08 -7.55 34.27
N ILE A 162 30.21 -7.64 33.28
CA ILE A 162 29.12 -6.68 33.09
C ILE A 162 27.90 -7.20 33.85
N ASP A 163 27.68 -6.67 35.04
CA ASP A 163 26.44 -6.83 35.81
C ASP A 163 25.30 -6.04 35.15
N ILE A 164 24.40 -6.74 34.45
CA ILE A 164 23.14 -6.16 33.98
C ILE A 164 22.12 -6.28 35.12
N LYS A 165 22.04 -5.24 35.96
CA LYS A 165 21.00 -5.14 37.00
C LYS A 165 19.67 -4.69 36.38
N CYS A 166 18.84 -5.65 35.96
CA CYS A 166 17.44 -5.38 35.57
C CYS A 166 16.56 -5.11 36.82
N PRO A 167 15.73 -4.06 36.86
CA PRO A 167 14.77 -3.85 37.95
C PRO A 167 13.71 -4.95 37.94
N LYS A 168 13.64 -5.73 39.02
CA LYS A 168 12.51 -6.63 39.28
C LYS A 168 11.34 -5.78 39.76
N THR A 169 10.31 -5.63 38.93
CA THR A 169 8.96 -5.34 39.44
C THR A 169 8.13 -6.59 39.23
N ASN A 170 7.62 -7.09 40.34
CA ASN A 170 6.74 -8.26 40.40
C ASN A 170 5.37 -7.82 39.90
N ASP A 171 4.85 -8.46 38.86
CA ASP A 171 3.42 -8.74 38.84
C ASP A 171 3.14 -10.04 38.11
N VAL A 172 2.68 -11.00 38.90
CA VAL A 172 2.27 -12.34 38.51
C VAL A 172 0.83 -12.26 38.02
N ARG A 173 0.60 -12.48 36.72
CA ARG A 173 -0.65 -13.12 36.25
C ARG A 173 -0.35 -14.09 35.12
N GLN A 174 -0.60 -15.36 35.43
CA GLN A 174 -0.42 -16.54 34.58
C GLN A 174 -1.24 -16.44 33.29
N ASN A 175 -0.65 -16.79 32.15
CA ASN A 175 -1.35 -17.50 31.07
C ASN A 175 -0.37 -18.29 30.17
N ARG A 176 -0.50 -19.62 30.28
CA ARG A 176 -0.23 -20.74 29.35
C ARG A 176 0.81 -20.54 28.22
N PRO A 177 1.85 -21.39 28.10
CA PRO A 177 2.77 -21.34 26.96
C PRO A 177 2.04 -21.81 25.69
N GLN A 178 1.77 -20.89 24.77
CA GLN A 178 1.41 -21.24 23.40
C GLN A 178 2.68 -21.66 22.65
N SER A 179 2.55 -22.76 21.92
CA SER A 179 3.57 -23.43 21.14
C SER A 179 4.48 -22.50 20.33
N ILE A 180 5.75 -22.87 20.26
CA ILE A 180 6.82 -22.31 19.44
C ILE A 180 6.40 -22.36 17.96
N ASN A 181 5.65 -21.36 17.48
CA ASN A 181 5.58 -21.03 16.05
C ASN A 181 4.98 -19.66 15.70
N GLU A 182 4.87 -18.74 16.64
CA GLU A 182 4.45 -17.36 16.35
C GLU A 182 5.54 -16.34 16.65
N LYS A 183 6.71 -16.49 15.99
CA LYS A 183 7.55 -15.32 15.69
C LYS A 183 6.99 -14.64 14.44
N ARG A 184 5.75 -14.14 14.51
CA ARG A 184 5.34 -13.06 13.62
C ARG A 184 6.20 -11.86 13.98
N ILE A 185 7.21 -11.62 13.17
CA ILE A 185 8.11 -10.47 13.26
C ILE A 185 7.23 -9.23 13.45
N ASN A 186 7.40 -8.55 14.58
CA ASN A 186 6.68 -7.34 14.92
C ASN A 186 7.28 -6.17 14.12
N VAL A 187 7.22 -6.21 12.78
CA VAL A 187 7.58 -5.10 11.88
C VAL A 187 6.31 -4.27 11.63
N LYS A 188 5.78 -3.61 12.67
CA LYS A 188 4.56 -2.82 12.54
C LYS A 188 4.66 -1.43 13.16
N ASN A 189 5.69 -0.64 12.84
CA ASN A 189 5.70 0.77 13.26
C ASN A 189 6.26 1.82 12.25
N ASN A 190 6.71 1.45 11.03
CA ASN A 190 7.18 2.42 10.01
C ASN A 190 6.49 2.26 8.63
N SER A 191 5.23 1.86 8.61
CA SER A 191 4.42 1.75 7.37
C SER A 191 3.73 3.07 7.03
N ILE A 192 3.39 3.27 5.76
CA ILE A 192 2.65 4.45 5.26
C ILE A 192 1.40 4.67 6.12
N ARG A 193 1.26 5.85 6.71
CA ARG A 193 0.07 6.20 7.51
C ARG A 193 -1.08 6.54 6.59
N LEU A 194 -2.07 5.65 6.53
CA LEU A 194 -3.29 5.79 5.74
C LEU A 194 -4.51 5.96 6.66
N THR A 195 -5.36 6.94 6.38
CA THR A 195 -6.61 7.17 7.12
C THR A 195 -7.80 7.13 6.17
N HIS A 196 -8.70 6.18 6.35
CA HIS A 196 -9.92 6.07 5.56
C HIS A 196 -10.98 7.05 6.08
N LEU A 197 -11.44 7.97 5.24
CA LEU A 197 -12.46 8.97 5.59
C LEU A 197 -13.88 8.60 5.15
N GLY A 198 -14.02 7.62 4.26
CA GLY A 198 -15.31 7.09 3.81
C GLY A 198 -15.43 6.95 2.29
N LYS A 199 -16.67 6.91 1.80
CA LYS A 199 -16.99 6.72 0.38
C LYS A 199 -16.64 7.93 -0.48
N LEU A 200 -16.48 7.73 -1.79
CA LEU A 200 -16.15 8.81 -2.73
C LEU A 200 -17.16 9.96 -2.68
N ILE A 201 -18.46 9.64 -2.58
CA ILE A 201 -19.55 10.62 -2.48
C ILE A 201 -19.42 11.58 -1.29
N ASN A 202 -18.69 11.20 -0.24
CA ASN A 202 -18.50 12.05 0.93
C ASN A 202 -17.47 13.17 0.71
N PHE A 203 -16.71 13.12 -0.38
CA PHE A 203 -15.72 14.12 -0.72
C PHE A 203 -16.38 15.48 -0.99
N MET A 204 -15.92 16.54 -0.29
CA MET A 204 -16.58 17.86 -0.26
C MET A 204 -16.86 18.45 -1.64
N VAL A 205 -15.94 18.29 -2.60
CA VAL A 205 -16.10 18.80 -3.97
C VAL A 205 -17.33 18.18 -4.64
N LEU A 206 -17.63 16.91 -4.36
CA LEU A 206 -18.80 16.22 -4.90
C LEU A 206 -20.11 16.57 -4.16
N LYS A 207 -20.02 17.07 -2.92
CA LYS A 207 -21.19 17.51 -2.15
C LYS A 207 -21.78 18.83 -2.65
N LYS A 208 -20.95 19.75 -3.17
CA LYS A 208 -21.41 21.07 -3.66
C LYS A 208 -22.49 20.92 -4.74
N ASN A 209 -22.27 20.02 -5.70
CA ASN A 209 -23.23 19.73 -6.76
C ASN A 209 -24.53 19.09 -6.25
N LYS A 210 -24.46 18.29 -5.17
CA LYS A 210 -25.66 17.69 -4.56
C LYS A 210 -26.54 18.77 -3.90
N ILE A 211 -25.92 19.72 -3.21
CA ILE A 211 -26.62 20.85 -2.56
C ILE A 211 -27.28 21.75 -3.62
N GLU A 212 -26.55 22.10 -4.68
CA GLU A 212 -27.09 22.92 -5.78
C GLU A 212 -28.28 22.24 -6.48
N ARG A 213 -28.21 20.93 -6.71
CA ARG A 213 -29.33 20.15 -7.26
C ARG A 213 -30.56 20.13 -6.35
N ILE A 214 -30.37 20.02 -5.03
CA ILE A 214 -31.46 20.04 -4.06
C ILE A 214 -32.14 21.42 -4.03
N LYS A 215 -31.35 22.51 -4.04
CA LYS A 215 -31.87 23.88 -4.08
C LYS A 215 -32.71 24.14 -5.33
N LYS A 216 -32.19 23.75 -6.51
CA LYS A 216 -32.91 23.87 -7.78
C LYS A 216 -34.23 23.09 -7.79
N TYR A 217 -34.26 21.90 -7.18
CA TYR A 217 -35.48 21.11 -7.05
C TYR A 217 -36.51 21.75 -6.10
N SER A 218 -36.08 22.32 -4.97
CA SER A 218 -36.98 23.05 -4.08
C SER A 218 -37.56 24.31 -4.71
N GLU A 219 -36.75 25.06 -5.48
CA GLU A 219 -37.20 26.24 -6.22
C GLU A 219 -38.23 25.87 -7.29
N TRP A 220 -37.97 24.81 -8.06
CA TRP A 220 -38.92 24.29 -9.05
C TRP A 220 -40.24 23.84 -8.42
N LYS A 221 -40.17 23.12 -7.29
CA LYS A 221 -41.36 22.64 -6.57
C LYS A 221 -42.20 23.78 -5.97
N ASN A 222 -41.55 24.87 -5.57
CA ASN A 222 -42.23 26.05 -5.01
C ASN A 222 -42.79 26.99 -6.08
N GLY A 223 -42.27 26.96 -7.31
CA GLY A 223 -42.74 27.78 -8.44
C GLY A 223 -43.92 27.20 -9.24
N ILE A 224 -44.42 26.02 -8.88
CA ILE A 224 -45.58 25.36 -9.53
C ILE A 224 -46.87 25.55 -8.71
N ARG A 225 -46.84 26.37 -7.65
CA ARG A 225 -47.96 26.59 -6.74
C ARG A 225 -48.62 27.94 -6.96
#